data_AF-A0A8T7HFD3-F1
#
_entry.id   AF-A0A8T7HFD3-F1
#
_cell.length_a   1.000
_cell.length_b   1.000
_cell.length_c   1.000
_cell.angle_alpha   90.00
_cell.angle_beta   90.00
_cell.angle_gamma   90.00
#
_symmetry.space_group_name_H-M   'P 1'
#
loop_
_entity.id
_entity.type
_entity.pdbx_description
1 polymer ?
#
loop_
_entity_poly.entity_id
_entity_poly.type
_entity_poly.pdbx_seq_one_letter_code
_entity_poly.pdbx_strand_id
1 'polypeptide(L)'
;MNGKNQDIRTEGVTLSTSFDLGAMGGSTQGGGILFPVFSPVPSGGTVAVNEHEDKLTITSNGEEKVVLDPMGEVAYRSNNNYWIEQRYFYQMGGLFLEQDSGTTARLSPPISLYKGKPKNGTGDYRLQVKIVAIQILGGHQSTAGQGVARVDTRLREGVTKITDTAGAGKVIRVTVDAHDEKTAKAWRQVFIDAAERGGVEWGTEGDAYPVSIPPIEDESKRVSMICYPGAEVEAVDLDVTRANFTVALQQATMV
;
A
#
# COMPACT_ATOMS: atom_id res chain seq x y z
N MET A 1 8.12 23.71 36.27
CA MET A 1 8.83 23.81 34.97
C MET A 1 8.10 22.90 33.99
N ASN A 2 7.20 23.45 33.18
CA ASN A 2 6.41 22.69 32.21
C ASN A 2 7.24 22.46 30.95
N GLY A 3 7.57 21.19 30.67
CA GLY A 3 8.08 20.77 29.37
C GLY A 3 7.02 20.98 28.31
N LYS A 4 7.26 21.92 27.40
CA LYS A 4 6.46 22.08 26.18
C LYS A 4 6.71 20.85 25.30
N ASN A 5 5.68 20.05 25.09
CA ASN A 5 5.61 19.13 23.95
C ASN A 5 5.90 19.94 22.69
N GLN A 6 7.02 19.65 22.03
CA GLN A 6 7.26 20.14 20.69
C GLN A 6 6.44 19.27 19.75
N ASP A 7 5.32 19.82 19.26
CA ASP A 7 4.64 19.33 18.08
C ASP A 7 5.64 19.37 16.91
N ILE A 8 6.31 18.26 16.61
CA ILE A 8 7.11 18.13 15.37
C ILE A 8 6.11 17.95 14.22
N ARG A 9 5.60 19.07 13.70
CA ARG A 9 4.76 19.08 12.49
C ARG A 9 5.67 19.10 11.27
N THR A 10 5.89 17.94 10.67
CA THR A 10 6.53 17.80 9.34
C THR A 10 5.57 18.15 8.19
N GLU A 11 4.38 18.65 8.50
CA GLU A 11 3.43 19.20 7.52
C GLU A 11 4.09 20.30 6.70
N GLY A 12 3.99 20.19 5.37
CA GLY A 12 4.58 21.17 4.47
C GLY A 12 6.07 21.03 4.18
N VAL A 13 6.77 20.09 4.84
CA VAL A 13 8.16 19.75 4.50
C VAL A 13 8.17 18.81 3.28
N THR A 14 9.04 19.11 2.31
CA THR A 14 9.26 18.24 1.14
C THR A 14 10.45 17.32 1.40
N LEU A 15 10.25 16.03 1.23
CA LEU A 15 11.31 15.03 1.19
C LEU A 15 11.60 14.68 -0.27
N SER A 16 12.86 14.72 -0.66
CA SER A 16 13.31 14.47 -2.02
C SER A 16 14.17 13.22 -2.08
N THR A 17 13.82 12.29 -2.95
CA THR A 17 14.56 11.04 -3.18
C THR A 17 14.89 10.89 -4.66
N SER A 18 16.09 10.40 -4.98
CA SER A 18 16.57 10.25 -6.34
C SER A 18 16.79 8.78 -6.67
N PHE A 19 16.32 8.35 -7.84
CA PHE A 19 16.42 6.98 -8.35
C PHE A 19 17.23 6.99 -9.63
N ASP A 20 18.22 6.11 -9.74
CA ASP A 20 18.90 5.82 -11.00
C ASP A 20 18.01 4.90 -11.84
N LEU A 21 17.64 5.34 -13.04
CA LEU A 21 16.77 4.57 -13.94
C LEU A 21 17.55 3.69 -14.91
N GLY A 22 18.87 3.86 -14.98
CA GLY A 22 19.73 3.03 -15.82
C GLY A 22 20.21 1.78 -15.09
N ALA A 23 20.24 0.64 -15.80
CA ALA A 23 21.23 -0.36 -15.45
C ALA A 23 22.58 0.19 -15.93
N MET A 24 23.52 0.49 -15.03
CA MET A 24 24.87 0.86 -15.42
C MET A 24 25.42 -0.21 -16.38
N GLY A 25 25.37 0.04 -17.69
CA GLY A 25 25.97 -0.79 -18.74
C GLY A 25 27.51 -0.81 -18.70
N GLY A 26 28.09 -0.51 -17.53
CA GLY A 26 29.51 -0.26 -17.32
C GLY A 26 30.29 -1.41 -16.68
N SER A 27 29.66 -2.50 -16.23
CA SER A 27 30.38 -3.60 -15.57
C SER A 27 30.92 -4.70 -16.50
N THR A 28 30.83 -4.55 -17.82
CA THR A 28 31.54 -5.42 -18.79
C THR A 28 32.49 -4.68 -19.73
N GLN A 29 32.94 -3.47 -19.38
CA GLN A 29 34.06 -2.83 -20.09
C GLN A 29 35.41 -3.39 -19.62
N GLY A 30 35.64 -4.68 -19.91
CA GLY A 30 37.00 -5.15 -20.10
C GLY A 30 37.55 -4.46 -21.34
N GLY A 31 38.59 -3.64 -21.18
CA GLY A 31 39.18 -2.84 -22.25
C GLY A 31 39.57 -3.70 -23.46
N GLY A 32 38.79 -3.62 -24.52
CA GLY A 32 38.97 -4.35 -25.77
C GLY A 32 38.10 -3.79 -26.88
N ILE A 33 38.50 -4.04 -28.13
CA ILE A 33 37.84 -3.53 -29.34
C ILE A 33 36.43 -4.12 -29.44
N LEU A 34 35.40 -3.27 -29.31
CA LEU A 34 33.99 -3.64 -29.47
C LEU A 34 33.52 -3.30 -30.89
N PHE A 35 33.08 -4.32 -31.64
CA PHE A 35 32.32 -4.10 -32.86
C PHE A 35 30.91 -3.57 -32.47
N PRO A 36 30.42 -2.47 -33.06
CA PRO A 36 29.14 -1.85 -32.69
C PRO A 36 27.90 -2.77 -32.76
N VAL A 37 27.98 -3.88 -33.50
CA VAL A 37 26.90 -4.89 -33.57
C VAL A 37 26.77 -5.74 -32.30
N PHE A 38 27.77 -5.74 -31.42
CA PHE A 38 27.80 -6.51 -30.17
C PHE A 38 27.76 -5.64 -28.91
N SER A 39 27.51 -4.34 -29.02
CA SER A 39 27.29 -3.51 -27.84
C SER A 39 25.94 -3.87 -27.21
N PRO A 40 25.88 -4.28 -25.93
CA PRO A 40 24.60 -4.51 -25.26
C PRO A 40 23.78 -3.22 -25.22
N VAL A 41 22.48 -3.31 -25.50
CA VAL A 41 21.58 -2.16 -25.42
C VAL A 41 21.23 -1.91 -23.95
N PRO A 42 21.55 -0.73 -23.37
CA PRO A 42 21.30 -0.45 -21.97
C PRO A 42 19.80 -0.54 -21.64
N SER A 43 19.48 -1.24 -20.54
CA SER A 43 18.12 -1.32 -19.98
C SER A 43 17.80 -0.04 -19.21
N GLY A 44 16.59 0.48 -19.35
CA GLY A 44 16.14 1.70 -18.69
C GLY A 44 15.03 1.47 -17.69
N GLY A 45 14.35 2.53 -17.31
CA GLY A 45 13.16 2.44 -16.50
C GLY A 45 12.24 3.64 -16.65
N THR A 46 11.01 3.46 -16.18
CA THR A 46 9.98 4.49 -16.10
C THR A 46 9.55 4.62 -14.66
N VAL A 47 9.55 5.83 -14.11
CA VAL A 47 8.88 6.15 -12.85
C VAL A 47 7.58 6.85 -13.18
N ALA A 48 6.49 6.40 -12.57
CA ALA A 48 5.17 6.98 -12.69
C ALA A 48 4.56 7.25 -11.32
N VAL A 49 3.72 8.28 -11.25
CA VAL A 49 2.88 8.60 -10.09
C VAL A 49 1.44 8.49 -10.57
N ASN A 50 0.59 7.82 -9.79
CA ASN A 50 -0.83 7.62 -10.09
C ASN A 50 -1.04 7.12 -11.53
N GLU A 51 -0.33 6.05 -11.95
CA GLU A 51 -0.58 5.36 -13.22
C GLU A 51 -1.88 4.55 -13.16
N HIS A 52 -2.17 3.98 -11.99
CA HIS A 52 -3.42 3.27 -11.71
C HIS A 52 -4.22 3.91 -10.56
N GLU A 53 -5.55 3.81 -10.68
CA GLU A 53 -6.52 4.38 -9.75
C GLU A 53 -7.19 3.27 -8.94
N ASP A 54 -6.48 2.77 -7.92
CA ASP A 54 -7.07 1.85 -6.95
C ASP A 54 -7.81 2.62 -5.85
N LYS A 55 -8.82 1.99 -5.25
CA LYS A 55 -9.67 2.60 -4.24
C LYS A 55 -9.71 1.78 -2.95
N LEU A 56 -9.58 2.45 -1.81
CA LEU A 56 -9.78 1.87 -0.48
C LEU A 56 -11.07 2.42 0.13
N THR A 57 -11.96 1.53 0.58
CA THR A 57 -13.18 1.90 1.29
C THR A 57 -13.24 1.16 2.63
N ILE A 58 -13.38 1.89 3.73
CA ILE A 58 -13.60 1.35 5.07
C ILE A 58 -15.00 1.75 5.51
N THR A 59 -15.85 0.75 5.79
CA THR A 59 -17.20 0.97 6.29
C THR A 59 -17.40 0.36 7.66
N SER A 60 -18.27 0.98 8.44
CA SER A 60 -18.74 0.51 9.74
C SER A 60 -20.25 0.36 9.68
N ASN A 61 -20.73 -0.89 9.75
CA ASN A 61 -22.14 -1.24 9.60
C ASN A 61 -22.80 -0.65 8.32
N GLY A 62 -22.05 -0.60 7.22
CA GLY A 62 -22.49 -0.04 5.94
C GLY A 62 -22.30 1.47 5.78
N GLU A 63 -21.94 2.20 6.85
CA GLU A 63 -21.62 3.63 6.78
C GLU A 63 -20.14 3.83 6.41
N GLU A 64 -19.85 4.67 5.41
CA GLU A 64 -18.48 5.00 5.01
C GLU A 64 -17.76 5.81 6.10
N LYS A 65 -16.62 5.30 6.55
CA LYS A 65 -15.75 6.00 7.52
C LYS A 65 -14.51 6.58 6.84
N VAL A 66 -13.97 5.85 5.85
CA VAL A 66 -12.81 6.29 5.07
C VAL A 66 -13.00 5.87 3.62
N VAL A 67 -12.77 6.81 2.70
CA VAL A 67 -12.70 6.56 1.27
C VAL A 67 -11.43 7.23 0.74
N LEU A 68 -10.55 6.42 0.13
CA LEU A 68 -9.39 6.90 -0.62
C LEU A 68 -9.63 6.59 -2.09
N ASP A 69 -9.94 7.62 -2.87
CA ASP A 69 -10.34 7.49 -4.27
C ASP A 69 -9.74 8.66 -5.09
N PRO A 70 -8.64 8.44 -5.83
CA PRO A 70 -7.80 7.23 -5.80
C PRO A 70 -6.96 7.16 -4.50
N MET A 71 -6.50 5.97 -4.15
CA MET A 71 -5.44 5.76 -3.15
C MET A 71 -4.14 6.42 -3.57
N GLY A 72 -3.87 6.39 -4.87
CA GLY A 72 -2.64 6.86 -5.50
C GLY A 72 -1.45 5.93 -5.28
N GLU A 73 -0.46 6.04 -6.16
CA GLU A 73 0.71 5.17 -6.19
C GLU A 73 1.96 5.89 -6.71
N VAL A 74 3.13 5.33 -6.39
CA VAL A 74 4.39 5.64 -7.07
C VAL A 74 4.97 4.34 -7.59
N ALA A 75 5.12 4.22 -8.90
CA ALA A 75 5.58 3.01 -9.56
C ALA A 75 6.91 3.22 -10.28
N TYR A 76 7.77 2.21 -10.24
CA TYR A 76 8.93 2.04 -11.10
C TYR A 76 8.72 0.80 -11.95
N ARG A 77 8.80 0.95 -13.27
CA ARG A 77 8.76 -0.13 -14.24
C ARG A 77 10.13 -0.25 -14.90
N SER A 78 10.76 -1.41 -14.77
CA SER A 78 11.99 -1.69 -15.50
C SER A 78 11.69 -1.86 -16.99
N ASN A 79 12.54 -1.34 -17.86
CA ASN A 79 12.53 -1.62 -19.29
C ASN A 79 13.79 -2.42 -19.63
N ASN A 80 13.72 -3.73 -19.38
CA ASN A 80 14.85 -4.64 -19.46
C ASN A 80 14.87 -5.39 -20.80
N ASN A 81 15.94 -5.22 -21.58
CA ASN A 81 16.07 -5.89 -22.88
C ASN A 81 16.45 -7.38 -22.80
N TYR A 82 16.90 -7.84 -21.63
CA TYR A 82 17.52 -9.17 -21.50
C TYR A 82 16.96 -10.00 -20.35
N TRP A 83 16.24 -9.39 -19.41
CA TRP A 83 15.75 -9.99 -18.16
C TRP A 83 14.25 -9.72 -18.01
N ILE A 84 13.58 -10.43 -17.08
CA ILE A 84 12.15 -10.27 -16.82
C ILE A 84 11.83 -8.82 -16.44
N GLU A 85 10.76 -8.27 -17.02
CA GLU A 85 10.25 -6.96 -16.65
C GLU A 85 9.61 -7.02 -15.25
N GLN A 86 9.95 -6.05 -14.41
CA GLN A 86 9.45 -5.92 -13.06
C GLN A 86 8.85 -4.53 -12.88
N ARG A 87 7.66 -4.48 -12.30
CA ARG A 87 7.03 -3.25 -11.86
C ARG A 87 6.93 -3.25 -10.35
N TYR A 88 7.65 -2.33 -9.71
CA TYR A 88 7.55 -2.08 -8.29
C TYR A 88 6.61 -0.90 -8.09
N PHE A 89 5.56 -1.04 -7.28
CA PHE A 89 4.69 0.07 -6.96
C PHE A 89 4.47 0.20 -5.46
N TYR A 90 4.63 1.42 -4.96
CA TYR A 90 4.31 1.81 -3.61
C TYR A 90 2.87 2.31 -3.55
N GLN A 91 2.07 1.72 -2.66
CA GLN A 91 0.67 2.07 -2.49
C GLN A 91 0.24 1.84 -1.03
N MET A 92 -0.39 2.84 -0.43
CA MET A 92 -0.88 2.79 0.96
C MET A 92 0.17 2.33 1.98
N GLY A 93 1.45 2.67 1.81
CA GLY A 93 2.51 2.21 2.73
C GLY A 93 3.07 0.82 2.45
N GLY A 94 2.47 0.05 1.53
CA GLY A 94 3.01 -1.21 1.05
C GLY A 94 3.89 -1.02 -0.18
N LEU A 95 4.74 -2.02 -0.44
CA LEU A 95 5.53 -2.13 -1.68
C LEU A 95 5.14 -3.44 -2.36
N PHE A 96 4.68 -3.34 -3.60
CA PHE A 96 4.25 -4.46 -4.40
C PHE A 96 5.22 -4.69 -5.55
N LEU A 97 5.42 -5.96 -5.91
CA LEU A 97 6.16 -6.39 -7.08
C LEU A 97 5.19 -7.10 -8.02
N GLU A 98 5.08 -6.57 -9.23
CA GLU A 98 4.37 -7.15 -10.34
C GLU A 98 5.36 -7.71 -11.36
N GLN A 99 5.07 -8.93 -11.81
CA GLN A 99 5.78 -9.65 -12.86
C GLN A 99 4.75 -10.39 -13.73
N ASP A 100 5.19 -10.97 -14.84
CA ASP A 100 4.33 -11.72 -15.76
C ASP A 100 3.44 -12.76 -15.05
N SER A 101 4.00 -13.45 -14.06
CA SER A 101 3.33 -14.50 -13.29
C SER A 101 2.30 -14.00 -12.28
N GLY A 102 2.33 -12.72 -11.89
CA GLY A 102 1.43 -12.18 -10.86
C GLY A 102 2.04 -11.03 -10.06
N THR A 103 1.26 -10.56 -9.08
CA THR A 103 1.64 -9.47 -8.18
C THR A 103 1.75 -9.99 -6.75
N THR A 104 2.76 -9.53 -6.01
CA THR A 104 2.97 -9.90 -4.59
C THR A 104 3.39 -8.70 -3.75
N ALA A 105 2.99 -8.67 -2.48
CA ALA A 105 3.45 -7.65 -1.53
C ALA A 105 4.85 -8.01 -1.02
N ARG A 106 5.84 -7.17 -1.30
CA ARG A 106 7.20 -7.25 -0.74
C ARG A 106 7.29 -6.58 0.63
N LEU A 107 6.47 -5.57 0.85
CA LEU A 107 6.24 -4.94 2.14
C LEU A 107 4.74 -4.79 2.32
N SER A 108 4.18 -5.41 3.35
CA SER A 108 2.75 -5.29 3.63
C SER A 108 2.41 -3.84 4.02
N PRO A 109 1.30 -3.29 3.49
CA PRO A 109 0.71 -2.08 4.01
C PRO A 109 0.50 -2.14 5.54
N PRO A 110 0.50 -1.00 6.24
CA PRO A 110 0.35 -0.89 7.69
C PRO A 110 -1.11 -1.17 8.13
N ILE A 111 -1.51 -2.43 7.97
CA ILE A 111 -2.76 -3.01 8.45
C ILE A 111 -2.40 -4.00 9.56
N SER A 112 -3.04 -3.86 10.71
CA SER A 112 -2.82 -4.71 11.85
C SER A 112 -4.15 -5.12 12.46
N LEU A 113 -4.29 -6.42 12.67
CA LEU A 113 -5.37 -7.02 13.45
C LEU A 113 -4.76 -7.61 14.71
N TYR A 114 -5.40 -7.46 15.86
CA TYR A 114 -4.96 -8.14 17.07
C TYR A 114 -6.05 -8.20 18.13
N LYS A 115 -5.88 -9.15 19.07
CA LYS A 115 -6.79 -9.34 20.20
C LYS A 115 -6.49 -8.28 21.28
N GLY A 116 -7.42 -7.34 21.46
CA GLY A 116 -7.39 -6.34 22.52
C GLY A 116 -8.00 -6.86 23.83
N LYS A 117 -7.86 -6.10 24.92
CA LYS A 117 -8.41 -6.51 26.22
C LYS A 117 -9.96 -6.43 26.21
N PRO A 118 -10.65 -7.36 26.89
CA PRO A 118 -12.08 -7.21 27.20
C PRO A 118 -12.35 -5.88 27.88
N LYS A 119 -13.54 -5.30 27.65
CA LYS A 119 -13.95 -4.08 28.36
C LYS A 119 -14.13 -4.32 29.88
N ASN A 120 -14.58 -5.51 30.25
CA ASN A 120 -14.95 -5.86 31.63
C ASN A 120 -14.07 -6.94 32.29
N GLY A 121 -12.95 -7.35 31.66
CA GLY A 121 -12.00 -8.31 32.25
C GLY A 121 -12.38 -9.79 32.15
N THR A 122 -13.47 -10.17 31.49
CA THR A 122 -13.95 -11.56 31.43
C THR A 122 -14.15 -12.02 29.98
N GLY A 123 -13.62 -13.20 29.65
CA GLY A 123 -14.00 -14.07 28.52
C GLY A 123 -13.60 -13.61 27.12
N ASP A 124 -14.16 -12.50 26.67
CA ASP A 124 -14.20 -12.16 25.24
C ASP A 124 -13.26 -11.01 24.92
N TYR A 125 -12.50 -11.13 23.83
CA TYR A 125 -11.56 -10.06 23.47
C TYR A 125 -12.24 -9.03 22.56
N ARG A 126 -11.65 -7.83 22.51
CA ARG A 126 -12.05 -6.81 21.53
C ARG A 126 -11.12 -6.90 20.33
N LEU A 127 -11.64 -7.16 19.13
CA LEU A 127 -10.82 -7.22 17.93
C LEU A 127 -10.38 -5.81 17.54
N GLN A 128 -9.08 -5.52 17.57
CA GLN A 128 -8.53 -4.23 17.18
C GLN A 128 -8.12 -4.25 15.71
N VAL A 129 -8.67 -3.32 14.93
CA VAL A 129 -8.37 -3.10 13.52
C VAL A 129 -7.66 -1.76 13.39
N LYS A 130 -6.35 -1.80 13.15
CA LYS A 130 -5.52 -0.61 12.99
C LYS A 130 -5.03 -0.47 11.57
N ILE A 131 -5.27 0.70 10.97
CA ILE A 131 -4.92 0.98 9.57
C ILE A 131 -4.26 2.35 9.48
N VAL A 132 -3.11 2.45 8.84
CA VAL A 132 -2.54 3.75 8.44
C VAL A 132 -2.87 4.00 6.98
N ALA A 133 -3.96 4.72 6.73
CA ALA A 133 -4.50 5.05 5.42
C ALA A 133 -3.69 6.17 4.75
N ILE A 134 -2.67 5.79 3.98
CA ILE A 134 -1.83 6.74 3.22
C ILE A 134 -2.43 6.96 1.83
N GLN A 135 -2.70 8.21 1.49
CA GLN A 135 -3.20 8.62 0.17
C GLN A 135 -2.18 9.49 -0.56
N ILE A 136 -1.97 9.24 -1.86
CA ILE A 136 -1.15 10.06 -2.75
C ILE A 136 -2.06 10.89 -3.66
N LEU A 137 -2.08 12.18 -3.40
CA LEU A 137 -2.81 13.20 -4.14
C LEU A 137 -1.96 13.75 -5.28
N GLY A 138 -2.61 14.05 -6.39
CA GLY A 138 -1.97 14.61 -7.59
C GLY A 138 -2.52 13.96 -8.85
N GLY A 139 -2.16 14.52 -9.99
CA GLY A 139 -2.44 13.92 -11.29
C GLY A 139 -1.40 12.87 -11.67
N HIS A 140 -1.69 12.13 -12.72
CA HIS A 140 -0.71 11.25 -13.35
C HIS A 140 0.54 12.02 -13.78
N GLN A 141 1.71 11.49 -13.42
CA GLN A 141 3.00 11.99 -13.90
C GLN A 141 3.88 10.80 -14.26
N SER A 142 4.70 10.91 -15.31
CA SER A 142 5.68 9.88 -15.64
C SER A 142 6.96 10.48 -16.18
N THR A 143 8.08 9.82 -15.90
CA THR A 143 9.39 10.12 -16.48
C THR A 143 10.09 8.81 -16.82
N ALA A 144 10.69 8.74 -18.00
CA ALA A 144 11.38 7.56 -18.49
C ALA A 144 12.79 7.93 -18.97
N GLY A 145 13.72 6.99 -18.86
CA GLY A 145 15.06 7.18 -19.38
C GLY A 145 16.09 6.29 -18.71
N GLN A 146 17.35 6.71 -18.85
CA GLN A 146 18.56 6.06 -18.31
C GLN A 146 19.25 6.92 -17.24
N GLY A 147 18.66 8.07 -16.90
CA GLY A 147 19.22 9.05 -15.96
C GLY A 147 18.53 9.03 -14.61
N VAL A 148 18.80 10.05 -13.78
CA VAL A 148 18.25 10.14 -12.43
C VAL A 148 16.85 10.78 -12.44
N ALA A 149 15.87 10.08 -11.88
CA ALA A 149 14.55 10.64 -11.56
C ALA A 149 14.46 11.04 -10.09
N ARG A 150 14.03 12.27 -9.82
CA ARG A 150 13.78 12.76 -8.46
C ARG A 150 12.28 12.72 -8.16
N VAL A 151 11.94 12.15 -7.01
CA VAL A 151 10.60 12.10 -6.45
C VAL A 151 10.55 12.99 -5.23
N ASP A 152 9.74 14.04 -5.30
CA ASP A 152 9.48 14.97 -4.21
C ASP A 152 8.15 14.61 -3.56
N THR A 153 8.18 14.28 -2.27
CA THR A 153 6.99 13.93 -1.48
C THR A 153 6.75 14.99 -0.42
N ARG A 154 5.48 15.37 -0.21
CA ARG A 154 5.11 16.39 0.78
C ARG A 154 3.82 15.99 1.49
N LEU A 155 3.85 15.96 2.82
CA LEU A 155 2.66 15.76 3.65
C LEU A 155 1.72 16.98 3.49
N ARG A 156 0.47 16.71 3.10
CA ARG A 156 -0.60 17.68 2.89
C ARG A 156 -1.66 17.50 3.96
N GLU A 157 -1.89 18.57 4.72
CA GLU A 157 -2.80 18.57 5.86
C GLU A 157 -2.38 17.53 6.91
N GLY A 158 -2.56 17.84 8.19
CA GLY A 158 -2.04 16.99 9.26
C GLY A 158 -2.54 15.54 9.21
N VAL A 159 -1.89 14.71 10.01
CA VAL A 159 -2.34 13.33 10.22
C VAL A 159 -3.66 13.35 10.98
N THR A 160 -4.71 12.78 10.39
CA THR A 160 -6.04 12.70 11.01
C THR A 160 -6.27 11.31 11.60
N LYS A 161 -6.97 11.24 12.74
CA LYS A 161 -7.35 9.98 13.37
C LYS A 161 -8.86 9.80 13.32
N ILE A 162 -9.27 8.61 12.90
CA ILE A 162 -10.66 8.19 12.82
C ILE A 162 -10.77 6.95 13.67
N THR A 163 -11.43 7.08 14.82
CA THR A 163 -11.70 5.96 15.71
C THR A 163 -13.18 5.66 15.68
N ASP A 164 -13.54 4.40 15.41
CA ASP A 164 -14.88 3.89 15.64
C ASP A 164 -14.78 2.74 16.61
N THR A 165 -15.12 3.02 17.87
CA THR A 165 -15.36 1.97 18.85
C THR A 165 -16.68 1.33 18.46
N ALA A 166 -16.60 0.24 17.71
CA ALA A 166 -17.80 -0.42 17.26
C ALA A 166 -18.48 -1.04 18.50
N GLY A 167 -19.72 -0.63 18.78
CA GLY A 167 -20.53 -1.23 19.83
C GLY A 167 -20.80 -2.70 19.53
N ALA A 168 -21.39 -3.42 20.48
CA ALA A 168 -21.81 -4.81 20.26
C ALA A 168 -22.63 -4.93 18.95
N GLY A 169 -22.24 -5.84 18.07
CA GLY A 169 -22.92 -6.11 16.80
C GLY A 169 -22.49 -5.26 15.59
N LYS A 170 -21.54 -4.32 15.71
CA LYS A 170 -21.06 -3.57 14.55
C LYS A 170 -19.99 -4.35 13.75
N VAL A 171 -20.18 -4.41 12.43
CA VAL A 171 -19.26 -5.06 11.48
C VAL A 171 -18.38 -4.00 10.80
N ILE A 172 -17.07 -4.23 10.76
CA ILE A 172 -16.13 -3.39 10.01
C ILE A 172 -15.77 -4.09 8.71
N ARG A 173 -15.89 -3.39 7.58
CA ARG A 173 -15.50 -3.91 6.26
C ARG A 173 -14.45 -3.02 5.64
N VAL A 174 -13.31 -3.60 5.29
CA VAL A 174 -12.23 -2.97 4.54
C VAL A 174 -12.26 -3.55 3.13
N THR A 175 -12.42 -2.69 2.13
CA THR A 175 -12.53 -3.08 0.72
C THR A 175 -11.46 -2.39 -0.08
N VAL A 176 -10.79 -3.13 -0.96
CA VAL A 176 -9.95 -2.58 -2.02
C VAL A 176 -10.56 -2.93 -3.37
N ASP A 177 -10.83 -1.91 -4.17
CA ASP A 177 -11.14 -2.03 -5.59
C ASP A 177 -9.84 -1.75 -6.36
N ALA A 178 -9.22 -2.80 -6.89
CA ALA A 178 -7.95 -2.71 -7.61
C ALA A 178 -8.16 -2.51 -9.13
N HIS A 179 -7.12 -2.08 -9.82
CA HIS A 179 -7.11 -1.87 -11.27
C HIS A 179 -7.07 -3.19 -12.05
N ASP A 180 -6.54 -4.27 -11.45
CA ASP A 180 -6.50 -5.60 -12.04
C ASP A 180 -6.66 -6.74 -11.01
N GLU A 181 -6.88 -7.95 -11.52
CA GLU A 181 -7.11 -9.15 -10.71
C GLU A 181 -5.85 -9.58 -9.94
N LYS A 182 -4.66 -9.40 -10.54
CA LYS A 182 -3.38 -9.76 -9.91
C LYS A 182 -3.12 -8.93 -8.65
N THR A 183 -3.40 -7.64 -8.72
CA THR A 183 -3.29 -6.70 -7.60
C THR A 183 -4.37 -6.97 -6.56
N ALA A 184 -5.61 -7.29 -6.96
CA ALA A 184 -6.64 -7.74 -6.02
C ALA A 184 -6.20 -8.99 -5.23
N LYS A 185 -5.59 -9.98 -5.90
CA LYS A 185 -5.03 -11.18 -5.26
C LYS A 185 -3.88 -10.83 -4.31
N ALA A 186 -3.02 -9.88 -4.66
CA ALA A 186 -1.95 -9.40 -3.77
C ALA A 186 -2.53 -8.73 -2.50
N TRP A 187 -3.56 -7.90 -2.65
CA TRP A 187 -4.28 -7.28 -1.53
C TRP A 187 -5.01 -8.30 -0.65
N ARG A 188 -5.56 -9.37 -1.25
CA ARG A 188 -6.12 -10.48 -0.48
C ARG A 188 -5.08 -11.13 0.41
N GLN A 189 -3.88 -11.38 -0.12
CA GLN A 189 -2.78 -11.93 0.66
C GLN A 189 -2.38 -10.98 1.81
N VAL A 190 -2.34 -9.66 1.55
CA VAL A 190 -2.10 -8.65 2.61
C VAL A 190 -3.09 -8.77 3.77
N PHE A 191 -4.37 -8.97 3.48
CA PHE A 191 -5.39 -9.15 4.52
C PHE A 191 -5.21 -10.46 5.31
N ILE A 192 -4.88 -11.56 4.62
CA ILE A 192 -4.59 -12.86 5.24
C ILE A 192 -3.38 -12.73 6.17
N ASP A 193 -2.28 -12.19 5.66
CA ASP A 193 -1.05 -12.00 6.42
C ASP A 193 -1.27 -11.09 7.64
N ALA A 194 -2.18 -10.10 7.55
CA ALA A 194 -2.53 -9.24 8.67
C ALA A 194 -3.29 -9.98 9.78
N ALA A 195 -4.20 -10.88 9.42
CA ALA A 195 -4.90 -11.73 10.39
C ALA A 195 -3.96 -12.74 11.04
N GLU A 196 -3.13 -13.42 10.24
CA GLU A 196 -2.17 -14.43 10.72
C GLU A 196 -1.10 -13.82 11.63
N ARG A 197 -0.51 -12.69 11.22
CA ARG A 197 0.45 -11.94 12.06
C ARG A 197 -0.18 -11.46 13.36
N GLY A 198 -1.49 -11.20 13.34
CA GLY A 198 -2.29 -10.81 14.50
C GLY A 198 -2.69 -11.96 15.42
N GLY A 199 -2.47 -13.22 15.01
CA GLY A 199 -3.00 -14.39 15.69
C GLY A 199 -4.53 -14.40 15.75
N VAL A 200 -5.19 -13.78 14.76
CA VAL A 200 -6.65 -13.72 14.66
C VAL A 200 -7.12 -14.77 13.66
N GLU A 201 -8.05 -15.61 14.08
CA GLU A 201 -8.61 -16.63 13.20
C GLU A 201 -9.42 -15.98 12.07
N TRP A 202 -9.27 -16.54 10.88
CA TRP A 202 -9.93 -16.05 9.69
C TRP A 202 -10.48 -17.19 8.84
N GLY A 203 -11.53 -16.90 8.08
CA GLY A 203 -12.11 -17.83 7.11
C GLY A 203 -12.58 -17.12 5.85
N THR A 204 -13.32 -17.84 5.01
CA THR A 204 -13.76 -17.35 3.69
C THR A 204 -15.23 -16.95 3.64
N GLU A 205 -16.04 -17.36 4.64
CA GLU A 205 -17.48 -17.19 4.60
C GLU A 205 -18.03 -16.73 5.95
N GLY A 206 -18.95 -15.76 5.88
CA GLY A 206 -19.81 -15.35 7.00
C GLY A 206 -19.07 -14.86 8.24
N ASP A 207 -19.73 -15.04 9.38
CA ASP A 207 -19.30 -14.65 10.73
C ASP A 207 -18.80 -15.85 11.55
N ALA A 208 -18.52 -16.99 10.90
CA ALA A 208 -17.99 -18.19 11.54
C ALA A 208 -16.61 -17.95 12.19
N TYR A 209 -15.88 -16.97 11.69
CA TYR A 209 -14.59 -16.52 12.22
C TYR A 209 -14.63 -15.03 12.54
N PRO A 210 -13.80 -14.55 13.49
CA PRO A 210 -13.62 -13.12 13.77
C PRO A 210 -13.36 -12.26 12.52
N VAL A 211 -12.68 -12.84 11.53
CA VAL A 211 -12.33 -12.19 10.28
C VAL A 211 -12.74 -13.09 9.10
N SER A 212 -13.41 -12.50 8.12
CA SER A 212 -13.76 -13.16 6.86
C SER A 212 -13.07 -12.48 5.70
N ILE A 213 -12.36 -13.25 4.89
CA ILE A 213 -11.65 -12.83 3.68
C ILE A 213 -12.12 -13.73 2.53
N PRO A 214 -13.24 -13.35 1.88
CA PRO A 214 -13.80 -14.13 0.78
C PRO A 214 -12.80 -14.39 -0.34
N PRO A 215 -12.93 -15.51 -1.07
CA PRO A 215 -12.20 -15.68 -2.31
C PRO A 215 -12.58 -14.57 -3.30
N ILE A 216 -11.66 -14.24 -4.19
CA ILE A 216 -11.93 -13.34 -5.31
C ILE A 216 -12.57 -14.20 -6.40
N GLU A 217 -13.78 -13.84 -6.82
CA GLU A 217 -14.43 -14.45 -7.98
C GLU A 217 -13.62 -14.19 -9.26
N ASP A 218 -13.70 -15.08 -10.24
CA ASP A 218 -12.96 -14.92 -11.50
C ASP A 218 -13.26 -13.56 -12.14
N GLU A 219 -12.21 -12.90 -12.64
CA GLU A 219 -12.25 -11.55 -13.23
C GLU A 219 -12.63 -10.40 -12.27
N SER A 220 -12.94 -10.69 -10.99
CA SER A 220 -13.20 -9.65 -10.00
C SER A 220 -11.91 -8.95 -9.58
N LYS A 221 -12.00 -7.62 -9.49
CA LYS A 221 -10.91 -6.75 -9.04
C LYS A 221 -11.11 -6.24 -7.61
N ARG A 222 -12.15 -6.74 -6.94
CA ARG A 222 -12.57 -6.29 -5.63
C ARG A 222 -12.22 -7.34 -4.59
N VAL A 223 -11.58 -6.90 -3.51
CA VAL A 223 -11.26 -7.74 -2.37
C VAL A 223 -11.77 -7.08 -1.09
N SER A 224 -12.19 -7.90 -0.13
CA SER A 224 -12.70 -7.42 1.15
C SER A 224 -12.17 -8.24 2.31
N MET A 225 -11.93 -7.56 3.41
CA MET A 225 -11.72 -8.13 4.74
C MET A 225 -12.82 -7.62 5.65
N ILE A 226 -13.56 -8.53 6.26
CA ILE A 226 -14.75 -8.22 7.05
C ILE A 226 -14.49 -8.73 8.47
N CYS A 227 -14.59 -7.84 9.45
CA CYS A 227 -14.37 -8.12 10.85
C CYS A 227 -15.72 -8.16 11.57
N TYR A 228 -16.03 -9.29 12.21
CA TYR A 228 -17.30 -9.54 12.88
C TYR A 228 -17.12 -9.58 14.40
N PRO A 229 -18.05 -8.99 15.17
CA PRO A 229 -18.26 -9.42 16.55
C PRO A 229 -18.91 -10.80 16.54
N GLY A 230 -18.65 -11.61 17.56
CA GLY A 230 -19.09 -13.02 17.59
C GLY A 230 -18.94 -13.63 18.98
N ALA A 231 -19.01 -14.95 19.07
CA ALA A 231 -19.00 -15.68 20.34
C ALA A 231 -17.75 -15.41 21.20
N GLU A 232 -16.59 -15.18 20.58
CA GLU A 232 -15.32 -14.88 21.26
C GLU A 232 -14.90 -13.40 21.15
N VAL A 233 -15.65 -12.61 20.37
CA VAL A 233 -15.33 -11.22 20.02
C VAL A 233 -16.46 -10.31 20.49
N GLU A 234 -16.25 -9.65 21.63
CA GLU A 234 -17.23 -8.73 22.24
C GLU A 234 -17.59 -7.58 21.27
N ALA A 235 -16.57 -7.06 20.59
CA ALA A 235 -16.66 -5.90 19.72
C ALA A 235 -15.45 -5.81 18.81
N VAL A 236 -15.61 -5.10 17.69
CA VAL A 236 -14.53 -4.71 16.79
C VAL A 236 -14.22 -3.24 17.05
N ASP A 237 -12.96 -2.85 17.20
CA ASP A 237 -12.54 -1.45 17.34
C ASP A 237 -11.73 -1.06 16.11
N LEU A 238 -12.15 0.01 15.44
CA LEU A 238 -11.44 0.57 14.30
C LEU A 238 -10.65 1.80 14.73
N ASP A 239 -9.36 1.83 14.42
CA ASP A 239 -8.48 2.99 14.58
C ASP A 239 -7.72 3.21 13.27
N VAL A 240 -8.14 4.23 12.51
CA VAL A 240 -7.52 4.62 11.26
C VAL A 240 -6.75 5.91 11.44
N THR A 241 -5.47 5.88 11.09
CA THR A 241 -4.65 7.08 10.95
C THR A 241 -4.53 7.43 9.47
N ARG A 242 -5.10 8.54 9.04
CA ARG A 242 -5.06 8.99 7.64
C ARG A 242 -3.98 10.05 7.44
N ALA A 243 -3.19 9.88 6.38
CA ALA A 243 -2.17 10.81 5.95
C ALA A 243 -2.24 11.03 4.44
N ASN A 244 -2.28 12.29 4.00
CA ASN A 244 -2.34 12.64 2.59
C ASN A 244 -0.98 13.21 2.15
N PHE A 245 -0.43 12.73 1.05
CA PHE A 245 0.82 13.21 0.47
C PHE A 245 0.57 13.74 -0.93
N THR A 246 1.26 14.82 -1.32
CA THR A 246 1.44 15.14 -2.73
C THR A 246 2.80 14.65 -3.18
N VAL A 247 2.85 14.06 -4.37
CA VAL A 247 4.09 13.60 -4.99
C VAL A 247 4.30 14.37 -6.29
N ALA A 248 5.54 14.77 -6.55
CA ALA A 248 5.95 15.40 -7.79
C ALA A 248 7.19 14.70 -8.38
N LEU A 249 7.14 14.41 -9.68
CA LEU A 249 8.31 13.93 -10.42
C LEU A 249 9.11 15.09 -11.01
N GLN A 250 10.43 15.04 -10.88
CA GLN A 250 11.37 15.93 -11.55
C GLN A 250 12.44 15.11 -12.27
N GLN A 251 12.75 15.48 -13.50
CA GLN A 251 13.87 14.91 -14.24
C GLN A 251 15.13 15.72 -13.91
N ALA A 252 16.15 15.08 -13.34
CA ALA A 252 17.43 15.73 -13.12
C ALA A 252 18.22 15.71 -14.44
N THR A 253 18.31 16.84 -15.12
CA THR A 253 19.24 17.00 -16.24
C THR A 253 20.65 17.12 -15.65
N MET A 254 21.51 16.12 -15.87
CA MET A 254 22.95 16.30 -15.63
C MET A 254 23.49 17.22 -16.73
N VAL A 255 23.97 18.40 -16.33
CA VAL A 255 24.73 19.33 -17.19
C VAL A 255 26.21 18.96 -17.09
#